data_AF-A0AAV5U4R3-F1
#
_entry.id   AF-A0AAV5U4R3-F1
#
_cell.length_a   1.000
_cell.length_b   1.000
_cell.length_c   1.000
_cell.angle_alpha   90.00
_cell.angle_beta   90.00
_cell.angle_gamma   90.00
#
_symmetry.space_group_name_H-M   'P 1'
#
loop_
_entity.id
_entity.type
_entity.pdbx_description
1 polymer ?
#
loop_
_entity_poly.entity_id
_entity_poly.type
_entity_poly.pdbx_seq_one_letter_code
_entity_poly.pdbx_strand_id
1 'polypeptide(L)'
;MVEPLMNKMIDNEGWSMDESCLLLDCFTSLCHRYSVMDAHPHLAPDVIAFFIGFVAKGNRHCNCTGLSKKEHMRQALDHILLAAKYPIPAHLISEILSVILLEMTTGMEEMPVWLAEKGARMAEMEYSYSLMVDYLTQVISALGREMATPYLIVITKELLNGDWREQSAALAGLSVYRKCGGSVDAIDYLMREAMRFISHDHPRVRYYACILLTSLIANFDLQENHLEGAMEALLPNLEEDQPRVAVMAINTLRDLVKECPERIVTKNYDNMMTAHEDQSH
;
A
#
# COMPACT_ATOMS: atom_id res chain seq x y z
N MET A 1 3.28 -36.07 -5.87
CA MET A 1 2.21 -35.69 -4.93
C MET A 1 1.88 -34.20 -5.03
N VAL A 2 2.88 -33.32 -5.13
CA VAL A 2 2.69 -31.88 -5.34
C VAL A 2 1.98 -31.56 -6.67
N GLU A 3 2.46 -32.10 -7.80
CA GLU A 3 1.86 -31.84 -9.13
C GLU A 3 0.36 -32.21 -9.22
N PRO A 4 -0.12 -33.39 -8.76
CA PRO A 4 -1.56 -33.68 -8.74
C PRO A 4 -2.39 -32.74 -7.86
N LEU A 5 -1.83 -32.23 -6.76
CA LEU A 5 -2.49 -31.25 -5.89
C LEU A 5 -2.55 -29.89 -6.60
N MET A 6 -1.46 -29.49 -7.27
CA MET A 6 -1.37 -28.27 -8.06
C MET A 6 -2.32 -28.27 -9.25
N ASN A 7 -2.42 -29.37 -9.98
CA ASN A 7 -3.40 -29.50 -11.07
C ASN A 7 -4.84 -29.33 -10.56
N LYS A 8 -5.15 -29.86 -9.38
CA LYS A 8 -6.44 -29.62 -8.72
C LYS A 8 -6.65 -28.16 -8.28
N MET A 9 -5.58 -27.49 -7.84
CA MET A 9 -5.62 -26.07 -7.49
C MET A 9 -5.85 -25.18 -8.72
N ILE A 10 -5.26 -25.53 -9.86
CA ILE A 10 -5.38 -24.79 -11.12
C ILE A 10 -6.81 -24.90 -11.69
N ASP A 11 -7.44 -26.08 -11.58
CA ASP A 11 -8.81 -26.35 -12.03
C ASP A 11 -9.89 -25.71 -11.10
N ASN A 12 -9.63 -24.53 -10.54
CA ASN A 12 -10.36 -23.82 -9.46
C ASN A 12 -11.81 -23.40 -9.81
N GLU A 13 -12.37 -23.88 -10.92
CA GLU A 13 -13.76 -23.65 -11.28
C GLU A 13 -14.68 -24.48 -10.36
N GLY A 14 -15.44 -23.79 -9.51
CA GLY A 14 -16.51 -24.41 -8.72
C GLY A 14 -16.16 -24.80 -7.27
N TRP A 15 -14.95 -24.52 -6.80
CA TRP A 15 -14.55 -24.83 -5.42
C TRP A 15 -15.27 -23.94 -4.41
N SER A 16 -15.72 -24.54 -3.31
CA SER A 16 -16.22 -23.83 -2.14
C SER A 16 -15.10 -23.12 -1.39
N MET A 17 -15.45 -22.15 -0.54
CA MET A 17 -14.47 -21.44 0.29
C MET A 17 -13.77 -22.42 1.25
N ASP A 18 -14.50 -23.37 1.83
CA ASP A 18 -13.93 -24.35 2.75
C ASP A 18 -12.91 -25.28 2.08
N GLU A 19 -13.20 -25.75 0.86
CA GLU A 19 -12.23 -26.55 0.09
C GLU A 19 -10.97 -25.74 -0.25
N SER A 20 -11.13 -24.46 -0.55
CA SER A 20 -10.02 -23.57 -0.86
C SER A 20 -9.13 -23.30 0.37
N CYS A 21 -9.71 -23.14 1.55
CA CYS A 21 -8.97 -22.98 2.81
C CYS A 21 -8.19 -24.25 3.18
N LEU A 22 -8.80 -25.43 3.04
CA LEU A 22 -8.11 -26.71 3.30
C LEU A 22 -6.93 -26.93 2.36
N LEU A 23 -7.05 -26.53 1.10
CA LEU A 23 -5.92 -26.54 0.17
C LEU A 23 -4.82 -25.56 0.57
N LEU A 24 -5.17 -24.34 0.97
CA LEU A 24 -4.21 -23.35 1.43
C LEU A 24 -3.39 -23.91 2.61
N ASP A 25 -4.03 -24.54 3.59
CA ASP A 25 -3.32 -25.18 4.72
C ASP A 25 -2.41 -26.33 4.25
N CYS A 26 -2.91 -27.19 3.36
CA CYS A 26 -2.13 -28.31 2.81
C CYS A 26 -0.91 -27.80 2.04
N PHE A 27 -1.11 -26.81 1.17
CA PHE A 27 -0.05 -26.20 0.37
C PHE A 27 0.96 -25.47 1.27
N THR A 28 0.50 -24.74 2.28
CA THR A 28 1.36 -24.09 3.27
C THR A 28 2.26 -25.09 3.97
N SER A 29 1.69 -26.21 4.44
CA SER A 29 2.47 -27.27 5.07
C SER A 29 3.49 -27.89 4.12
N LEU A 30 3.15 -28.03 2.83
CA LEU A 30 4.07 -28.55 1.82
C LEU A 30 5.20 -27.57 1.49
N CYS A 31 4.90 -26.29 1.25
CA CYS A 31 5.91 -25.26 0.99
C CYS A 31 6.91 -25.14 2.15
N HIS A 32 6.43 -25.10 3.40
CA HIS A 32 7.29 -25.02 4.58
C HIS A 32 8.19 -26.25 4.75
N ARG A 33 7.70 -27.45 4.43
CA ARG A 33 8.48 -28.69 4.64
C ARG A 33 9.45 -29.00 3.51
N TYR A 34 9.15 -28.58 2.28
CA TYR A 34 9.82 -29.13 1.10
C TYR A 34 10.43 -28.11 0.15
N SER A 35 10.42 -26.80 0.46
CA SER A 35 10.97 -25.77 -0.43
C SER A 35 10.43 -25.93 -1.86
N VAL A 36 9.11 -26.16 -1.98
CA VAL A 36 8.47 -26.59 -3.23
C VAL A 36 8.76 -25.63 -4.40
N MET A 37 8.81 -24.32 -4.13
CA MET A 37 9.11 -23.32 -5.16
C MET A 37 10.58 -23.38 -5.63
N ASP A 38 11.53 -23.71 -4.74
CA ASP A 38 12.94 -23.88 -5.12
C ASP A 38 13.11 -25.13 -6.01
N ALA A 39 12.36 -26.19 -5.72
CA ALA A 39 12.39 -27.44 -6.48
C ALA A 39 11.60 -27.38 -7.80
N HIS A 40 10.53 -26.59 -7.86
CA HIS A 40 9.60 -26.52 -9.00
C HIS A 40 9.24 -25.07 -9.34
N PRO A 41 10.20 -24.25 -9.80
CA PRO A 41 10.00 -22.81 -10.05
C PRO A 41 8.98 -22.52 -11.17
N HIS A 42 8.77 -23.47 -12.09
CA HIS A 42 7.80 -23.36 -13.18
C HIS A 42 6.34 -23.33 -12.69
N LEU A 43 6.07 -23.75 -11.45
CA LEU A 43 4.74 -23.74 -10.85
C LEU A 43 4.37 -22.38 -10.25
N ALA A 44 5.30 -21.42 -10.19
CA ALA A 44 5.05 -20.11 -9.59
C ALA A 44 3.83 -19.37 -10.18
N PRO A 45 3.61 -19.34 -11.51
CA PRO A 45 2.43 -18.69 -12.09
C PRO A 45 1.12 -19.31 -11.61
N ASP A 46 1.05 -20.65 -11.52
CA ASP A 46 -0.14 -21.39 -11.10
C ASP A 46 -0.46 -21.16 -9.62
N VAL A 47 0.58 -21.15 -8.78
CA VAL A 47 0.48 -20.83 -7.35
C VAL A 47 -0.08 -19.42 -7.16
N ILE A 48 0.46 -18.46 -7.91
CA ILE A 48 0.01 -17.06 -7.86
C ILE A 48 -1.46 -16.95 -8.31
N ALA A 49 -1.83 -17.54 -9.44
CA ALA A 49 -3.19 -17.51 -9.94
C ALA A 49 -4.20 -18.10 -8.94
N PHE A 50 -3.83 -19.22 -8.30
CA PHE A 50 -4.64 -19.81 -7.23
C PHE A 50 -4.85 -18.84 -6.07
N PHE A 51 -3.78 -18.23 -5.56
CA PHE A 51 -3.87 -17.34 -4.40
C PHE A 51 -4.53 -16.00 -4.71
N ILE A 52 -4.35 -15.46 -5.92
CA ILE A 52 -5.14 -14.33 -6.42
C ILE A 52 -6.63 -14.66 -6.39
N GLY A 53 -7.01 -15.82 -6.94
CA GLY A 53 -8.40 -16.30 -6.92
C GLY A 53 -8.93 -16.50 -5.50
N PHE A 54 -8.10 -17.02 -4.59
CA PHE A 54 -8.44 -17.20 -3.18
C PHE A 54 -8.71 -15.87 -2.48
N VAL A 55 -7.82 -14.88 -2.62
CA VAL A 55 -7.98 -13.55 -2.02
C VAL A 55 -9.21 -12.85 -2.61
N ALA A 56 -9.39 -12.90 -3.93
CA ALA A 56 -10.56 -12.32 -4.60
C ALA A 56 -11.90 -12.95 -4.15
N LYS A 57 -11.91 -14.25 -3.83
CA LYS A 57 -13.07 -14.97 -3.26
C LYS A 57 -13.28 -14.68 -1.77
N GLY A 58 -12.27 -14.15 -1.07
CA GLY A 58 -12.12 -14.06 0.39
C GLY A 58 -13.17 -13.24 1.16
N ASN A 59 -14.21 -12.71 0.52
CA ASN A 59 -15.34 -12.09 1.21
C ASN A 59 -16.34 -13.07 1.84
N ARG A 60 -16.08 -14.38 1.83
CA ARG A 60 -16.94 -15.40 2.44
C ARG A 60 -16.30 -15.96 3.71
N HIS A 61 -17.06 -16.04 4.81
CA HIS A 61 -16.61 -16.70 6.04
C HIS A 61 -16.24 -18.17 5.77
N CYS A 62 -15.10 -18.61 6.30
CA CYS A 62 -14.58 -19.97 6.18
C CYS A 62 -14.38 -20.53 7.59
N ASN A 63 -15.03 -21.65 7.93
CA ASN A 63 -15.03 -22.19 9.31
C ASN A 63 -14.12 -23.42 9.47
N CYS A 64 -13.43 -23.86 8.41
CA CYS A 64 -12.83 -25.20 8.37
C CYS A 64 -11.41 -25.33 8.98
N THR A 65 -10.68 -24.25 9.21
CA THR A 65 -9.26 -24.31 9.66
C THR A 65 -9.01 -23.72 11.06
N GLY A 66 -10.02 -23.08 11.65
CA GLY A 66 -9.88 -22.33 12.91
C GLY A 66 -9.07 -21.03 12.81
N LEU A 67 -8.57 -20.68 11.62
CA LEU A 67 -7.90 -19.40 11.34
C LEU A 67 -8.95 -18.32 11.02
N SER A 68 -8.68 -17.07 11.37
CA SER A 68 -9.53 -15.97 10.92
C SER A 68 -9.29 -15.68 9.44
N LYS A 69 -10.24 -14.95 8.83
CA LYS A 69 -10.11 -14.41 7.48
C LYS A 69 -8.78 -13.66 7.28
N LYS A 70 -8.34 -12.90 8.30
CA LYS A 70 -7.09 -12.13 8.26
C LYS A 70 -5.86 -13.03 8.20
N GLU A 71 -5.85 -14.15 8.93
CA GLU A 71 -4.74 -15.11 8.85
C GLU A 71 -4.68 -15.82 7.49
N HIS A 72 -5.82 -16.22 6.91
CA HIS A 72 -5.83 -16.82 5.57
C HIS A 72 -5.34 -15.85 4.48
N MET A 73 -5.77 -14.59 4.54
CA MET A 73 -5.29 -13.56 3.62
C MET A 73 -3.78 -13.36 3.75
N ARG A 74 -3.28 -13.30 4.99
CA ARG A 74 -1.84 -13.20 5.26
C ARG A 74 -1.06 -14.37 4.65
N GLN A 75 -1.53 -15.60 4.86
CA GLN A 75 -0.88 -16.79 4.28
C GLN A 75 -0.90 -16.76 2.75
N ALA A 76 -2.02 -16.36 2.14
CA ALA A 76 -2.10 -16.23 0.68
C ALA A 76 -1.10 -15.19 0.14
N LEU A 77 -0.99 -14.04 0.81
CA LEU A 77 -0.01 -13.00 0.47
C LEU A 77 1.45 -13.47 0.66
N ASP A 78 1.74 -14.24 1.72
CA ASP A 78 3.06 -14.84 1.94
C ASP A 78 3.45 -15.80 0.80
N HIS A 79 2.50 -16.59 0.29
CA HIS A 79 2.74 -17.48 -0.85
C HIS A 79 2.90 -16.73 -2.17
N ILE A 80 2.11 -15.68 -2.40
CA ILE A 80 2.29 -14.79 -3.55
C ILE A 80 3.70 -14.19 -3.51
N LEU A 81 4.14 -13.70 -2.35
CA LEU A 81 5.47 -13.13 -2.17
C LEU A 81 6.58 -14.17 -2.41
N LEU A 82 6.39 -15.41 -1.95
CA LEU A 82 7.34 -16.48 -2.19
C LEU A 82 7.46 -16.81 -3.70
N ALA A 83 6.33 -16.92 -4.39
CA ALA A 83 6.26 -17.24 -5.80
C ALA A 83 6.72 -16.07 -6.70
N ALA A 84 6.53 -14.82 -6.27
CA ALA A 84 6.95 -13.62 -6.98
C ALA A 84 8.48 -13.51 -7.17
N LYS A 85 9.29 -14.33 -6.48
CA LYS A 85 10.74 -14.42 -6.67
C LYS A 85 11.15 -15.17 -7.95
N TYR A 86 10.19 -15.82 -8.60
CA TYR A 86 10.41 -16.65 -9.79
C TYR A 86 9.86 -15.95 -11.04
N PRO A 87 10.30 -16.38 -12.25
CA PRO A 87 9.78 -15.83 -13.50
C PRO A 87 8.27 -16.04 -13.62
N ILE A 88 7.51 -14.96 -13.77
CA ILE A 88 6.06 -14.99 -13.94
C ILE A 88 5.62 -14.17 -15.16
N PRO A 89 4.50 -14.53 -15.80
CA PRO A 89 3.91 -13.73 -16.87
C PRO A 89 3.56 -12.30 -16.44
N ALA A 90 3.69 -11.35 -17.38
CA ALA A 90 3.41 -9.94 -17.14
C ALA A 90 1.97 -9.64 -16.66
N HIS A 91 0.97 -10.38 -17.14
CA HIS A 91 -0.42 -10.17 -16.70
C HIS A 91 -0.60 -10.46 -15.20
N LEU A 92 0.11 -11.47 -14.66
CA LEU A 92 0.04 -11.80 -13.24
C LEU A 92 0.65 -10.70 -12.37
N ILE A 93 1.62 -9.92 -12.86
CA ILE A 93 2.15 -8.76 -12.12
C ILE A 93 1.04 -7.76 -11.83
N SER A 94 0.26 -7.42 -12.87
CA SER A 94 -0.87 -6.50 -12.73
C SER A 94 -1.93 -7.04 -11.78
N GLU A 95 -2.24 -8.33 -11.87
CA GLU A 95 -3.24 -8.97 -11.00
C GLU A 95 -2.80 -9.02 -9.54
N ILE A 96 -1.54 -9.39 -9.26
CA ILE A 96 -0.96 -9.38 -7.90
C ILE A 96 -1.11 -7.98 -7.28
N LEU A 97 -0.64 -6.95 -7.99
CA LEU A 97 -0.69 -5.58 -7.50
C LEU A 97 -2.13 -5.11 -7.29
N SER A 98 -3.04 -5.45 -8.21
CA SER A 98 -4.45 -5.11 -8.10
C SER A 98 -5.09 -5.76 -6.88
N VAL A 99 -4.86 -7.05 -6.64
CA VAL A 99 -5.41 -7.77 -5.47
C VAL A 99 -4.91 -7.15 -4.16
N ILE A 100 -3.62 -6.82 -4.06
CA ILE A 100 -3.06 -6.20 -2.86
C ILE A 100 -3.70 -4.83 -2.61
N LEU A 101 -3.83 -3.99 -3.64
CA LEU A 101 -4.45 -2.67 -3.52
C LEU A 101 -5.95 -2.76 -3.20
N LEU A 102 -6.67 -3.70 -3.80
CA LEU A 102 -8.08 -3.94 -3.49
C LEU A 102 -8.25 -4.42 -2.04
N GLU A 103 -7.39 -5.29 -1.54
CA GLU A 103 -7.45 -5.73 -0.14
C GLU A 103 -7.17 -4.56 0.83
N MET A 104 -6.32 -3.61 0.44
CA MET A 104 -6.15 -2.37 1.20
C MET A 104 -7.45 -1.57 1.30
N THR A 105 -8.31 -1.59 0.28
CA THR A 105 -9.63 -0.90 0.32
C THR A 105 -10.59 -1.58 1.29
N THR A 106 -10.64 -2.91 1.29
CA THR A 106 -11.57 -3.69 2.13
C THR A 106 -11.13 -3.74 3.59
N GLY A 107 -9.83 -3.63 3.85
CA GLY A 107 -9.25 -3.52 5.19
C GLY A 107 -9.44 -2.15 5.85
N MET A 108 -10.02 -1.16 5.16
CA MET A 108 -10.20 0.17 5.72
C MET A 108 -11.36 0.21 6.72
N GLU A 109 -11.02 0.56 7.96
CA GLU A 109 -11.99 0.86 9.01
C GLU A 109 -12.97 1.97 8.60
N GLU A 110 -14.20 1.86 9.12
CA GLU A 110 -15.21 2.89 8.94
C GLU A 110 -14.81 4.21 9.60
N MET A 111 -15.20 5.31 8.96
CA MET A 111 -14.80 6.66 9.36
C MET A 111 -15.09 7.01 10.83
N PRO A 112 -16.25 6.68 11.42
CA PRO A 112 -16.49 6.99 12.84
C PRO A 112 -15.47 6.35 13.78
N VAL A 113 -15.03 5.13 13.47
CA VAL A 113 -14.01 4.41 14.26
C VAL A 113 -12.65 5.07 14.09
N TRP A 114 -12.29 5.38 12.84
CA TRP A 114 -11.02 6.03 12.51
C TRP A 114 -10.90 7.43 13.15
N LEU A 115 -11.99 8.22 13.13
CA LEU A 115 -12.05 9.55 13.71
C LEU A 115 -12.03 9.54 15.25
N ALA A 116 -12.66 8.55 15.89
CA ALA A 116 -12.82 8.51 17.34
C ALA A 116 -11.52 8.16 18.11
N GLU A 117 -10.59 7.48 17.45
CA GLU A 117 -9.41 6.91 18.11
C GLU A 117 -8.26 7.91 18.28
N LYS A 118 -7.68 7.95 19.49
CA LYS A 118 -6.66 8.92 19.92
C LYS A 118 -5.46 8.21 20.58
N GLY A 119 -4.28 8.83 20.54
CA GLY A 119 -3.09 8.37 21.25
C GLY A 119 -2.53 7.02 20.75
N ALA A 120 -2.11 6.14 21.66
CA ALA A 120 -1.44 4.87 21.31
C ALA A 120 -2.28 3.95 20.40
N ARG A 121 -3.61 4.02 20.50
CA ARG A 121 -4.52 3.26 19.64
C ARG A 121 -4.56 3.75 18.18
N MET A 122 -4.15 5.00 17.91
CA MET A 122 -3.97 5.48 16.54
C MET A 122 -2.90 4.64 15.82
N ALA A 123 -1.79 4.34 16.51
CA ALA A 123 -0.68 3.55 15.96
C ALA A 123 -1.03 2.07 15.77
N GLU A 124 -1.86 1.49 16.64
CA GLU A 124 -2.31 0.10 16.52
C GLU A 124 -3.27 -0.12 15.34
N MET A 125 -4.17 0.82 15.05
CA MET A 125 -5.07 0.70 13.89
C MET A 125 -4.35 0.88 12.56
N GLU A 126 -3.27 1.68 12.56
CA GLU A 126 -2.39 1.82 11.41
C GLU A 126 -1.64 0.52 11.08
N TYR A 127 -1.54 -0.42 12.03
CA TYR A 127 -0.81 -1.69 11.88
C TYR A 127 -1.35 -2.58 10.74
N SER A 128 -2.67 -2.67 10.57
CA SER A 128 -3.22 -3.50 9.49
C SER A 128 -2.90 -2.92 8.11
N TYR A 129 -2.82 -1.59 8.04
CA TYR A 129 -2.50 -0.90 6.81
C TYR A 129 -0.99 -0.88 6.52
N SER A 130 -0.17 -0.61 7.55
CA SER A 130 1.28 -0.67 7.46
C SER A 130 1.74 -2.05 7.02
N LEU A 131 1.10 -3.11 7.52
CA LEU A 131 1.35 -4.49 7.10
C LEU A 131 1.12 -4.66 5.59
N MET A 132 0.03 -4.12 5.04
CA MET A 132 -0.26 -4.22 3.60
C MET A 132 0.72 -3.41 2.74
N VAL A 133 1.12 -2.23 3.21
CA VAL A 133 2.18 -1.41 2.58
C VAL A 133 3.52 -2.17 2.59
N ASP A 134 3.85 -2.85 3.69
CA ASP A 134 5.04 -3.69 3.80
C ASP A 134 4.98 -4.90 2.86
N TYR A 135 3.83 -5.56 2.74
CA TYR A 135 3.60 -6.63 1.77
C TYR A 135 3.80 -6.14 0.34
N LEU A 136 3.16 -5.03 -0.02
CA LEU A 136 3.28 -4.44 -1.34
C LEU A 136 4.75 -4.08 -1.65
N THR A 137 5.47 -3.53 -0.67
CA THR A 137 6.91 -3.22 -0.78
C THR A 137 7.74 -4.46 -1.07
N GLN A 138 7.48 -5.55 -0.35
CA GLN A 138 8.18 -6.82 -0.53
C GLN A 138 7.87 -7.46 -1.87
N VAL A 139 6.60 -7.45 -2.30
CA VAL A 139 6.17 -8.00 -3.59
C VAL A 139 6.79 -7.22 -4.75
N ILE A 140 6.74 -5.89 -4.73
CA ILE A 140 7.41 -5.04 -5.73
C ILE A 140 8.92 -5.32 -5.76
N SER A 141 9.53 -5.56 -4.60
CA SER A 141 10.95 -5.91 -4.52
C SER A 141 11.25 -7.29 -5.10
N ALA A 142 10.37 -8.29 -4.88
CA ALA A 142 10.52 -9.65 -5.38
C ALA A 142 10.33 -9.73 -6.89
N LEU A 143 9.32 -9.02 -7.42
CA LEU A 143 9.04 -8.90 -8.85
C LEU A 143 10.12 -8.09 -9.60
N GLY A 144 10.91 -7.29 -8.89
CA GLY A 144 11.82 -6.32 -9.49
C GLY A 144 11.11 -4.99 -9.72
N ARG A 145 11.64 -3.93 -9.09
CA ARG A 145 10.99 -2.61 -9.02
C ARG A 145 10.75 -1.97 -10.39
N GLU A 146 11.71 -2.09 -11.30
CA GLU A 146 11.61 -1.54 -12.66
C GLU A 146 10.47 -2.20 -13.45
N MET A 147 10.26 -3.50 -13.26
CA MET A 147 9.21 -4.24 -13.95
C MET A 147 7.82 -3.97 -13.33
N ALA A 148 7.72 -3.91 -12.01
CA ALA A 148 6.44 -3.75 -11.30
C ALA A 148 5.91 -2.30 -11.32
N THR A 149 6.81 -1.31 -11.33
CA THR A 149 6.47 0.12 -11.22
C THR A 149 5.44 0.59 -12.27
N PRO A 150 5.61 0.31 -13.58
CA PRO A 150 4.69 0.81 -14.60
C PRO A 150 3.26 0.30 -14.36
N TYR A 151 3.11 -0.96 -13.95
CA TYR A 151 1.81 -1.54 -13.62
C TYR A 151 1.20 -0.87 -12.39
N LEU A 152 1.99 -0.64 -11.34
CA LEU A 152 1.54 0.07 -10.14
C LEU A 152 0.99 1.47 -10.49
N ILE A 153 1.71 2.24 -11.31
CA ILE A 153 1.25 3.58 -11.75
C ILE A 153 -0.05 3.49 -12.54
N VAL A 154 -0.20 2.51 -13.44
CA VAL A 154 -1.43 2.35 -14.24
C VAL A 154 -2.62 1.99 -13.36
N ILE A 155 -2.48 1.01 -12.46
CA ILE A 155 -3.56 0.56 -11.56
C ILE A 155 -3.96 1.70 -10.62
N THR A 156 -2.99 2.37 -10.00
CA THR A 156 -3.28 3.47 -9.08
C THR A 156 -3.94 4.66 -9.78
N LYS A 157 -3.61 4.96 -11.04
CA LYS A 157 -4.32 5.99 -11.83
C LYS A 157 -5.82 5.71 -11.95
N GLU A 158 -6.21 4.45 -12.12
CA GLU A 158 -7.61 4.06 -12.17
C GLU A 158 -8.28 4.27 -10.81
N LEU A 159 -7.67 3.75 -9.74
CA LEU A 159 -8.17 3.86 -8.37
C LEU A 159 -8.27 5.30 -7.84
N LEU A 160 -7.40 6.21 -8.30
CA LEU A 160 -7.47 7.64 -7.94
C LEU A 160 -8.74 8.33 -8.47
N ASN A 161 -9.47 7.74 -9.42
CA ASN A 161 -10.76 8.22 -9.90
C ASN A 161 -11.95 7.52 -9.19
N GLY A 162 -11.65 6.65 -8.25
CA GLY A 162 -12.62 5.87 -7.48
C GLY A 162 -13.17 6.59 -6.26
N ASP A 163 -13.74 5.81 -5.34
CA ASP A 163 -14.18 6.30 -4.03
C ASP A 163 -13.01 6.62 -3.09
N TRP A 164 -13.31 7.17 -1.91
CA TRP A 164 -12.25 7.56 -0.97
C TRP A 164 -11.37 6.40 -0.50
N ARG A 165 -11.87 5.15 -0.48
CA ARG A 165 -11.10 3.96 -0.11
C ARG A 165 -10.15 3.59 -1.23
N GLU A 166 -10.64 3.61 -2.47
CA GLU A 166 -9.83 3.36 -3.66
C GLU A 166 -8.72 4.42 -3.80
N GLN A 167 -9.07 5.70 -3.64
CA GLN A 167 -8.11 6.80 -3.63
C GLN A 167 -7.07 6.64 -2.51
N SER A 168 -7.51 6.32 -1.29
CA SER A 168 -6.63 6.09 -0.15
C SER A 168 -5.66 4.93 -0.39
N ALA A 169 -6.14 3.81 -0.95
CA ALA A 169 -5.32 2.65 -1.28
C ALA A 169 -4.33 2.98 -2.41
N ALA A 170 -4.76 3.75 -3.41
CA ALA A 170 -3.90 4.19 -4.49
C ALA A 170 -2.74 5.07 -3.97
N LEU A 171 -3.04 6.02 -3.08
CA LEU A 171 -2.03 6.93 -2.51
C LEU A 171 -0.96 6.19 -1.71
N ALA A 172 -1.32 5.21 -0.88
CA ALA A 172 -0.29 4.42 -0.21
C ALA A 172 0.36 3.38 -1.10
N GLY A 173 -0.35 2.88 -2.11
CA GLY A 173 0.27 2.10 -3.18
C GLY A 173 1.42 2.87 -3.80
N LEU A 174 1.17 4.13 -4.15
CA LEU A 174 2.17 5.05 -4.66
C LEU A 174 3.23 5.41 -3.60
N SER A 175 2.93 5.40 -2.30
CA SER A 175 3.94 5.70 -1.27
C SER A 175 5.02 4.62 -1.15
N VAL A 176 4.76 3.41 -1.66
CA VAL A 176 5.76 2.34 -1.78
C VAL A 176 6.76 2.62 -2.91
N TYR A 177 6.46 3.58 -3.77
CA TYR A 177 7.37 4.01 -4.81
C TYR A 177 8.67 4.54 -4.20
N ARG A 178 9.75 3.77 -4.37
CA ARG A 178 11.09 4.12 -3.90
C ARG A 178 12.06 4.14 -5.07
N LYS A 179 13.14 4.91 -4.92
CA LYS A 179 14.20 5.15 -5.91
C LYS A 179 14.69 3.84 -6.56
N CYS A 180 14.12 3.52 -7.71
CA CYS A 180 14.63 2.53 -8.65
C CYS A 180 14.33 3.05 -10.06
N GLY A 181 15.26 3.82 -10.62
CA GLY A 181 15.16 4.32 -12.00
C GLY A 181 13.99 5.27 -12.29
N GLY A 182 13.41 5.92 -11.28
CA GLY A 182 12.29 6.84 -11.49
C GLY A 182 12.66 7.97 -12.44
N SER A 183 11.91 8.08 -13.54
CA SER A 183 12.07 9.21 -14.46
C SER A 183 11.61 10.50 -13.78
N VAL A 184 12.17 11.63 -14.21
CA VAL A 184 11.73 12.96 -13.77
C VAL A 184 10.21 13.09 -13.95
N ASP A 185 9.67 12.66 -15.09
CA ASP A 185 8.23 12.68 -15.38
C ASP A 185 7.39 11.89 -14.36
N ALA A 186 7.91 10.78 -13.84
CA ALA A 186 7.21 9.99 -12.83
C ALA A 186 7.21 10.71 -11.48
N ILE A 187 8.33 11.33 -11.09
CA ILE A 187 8.42 12.11 -9.84
C ILE A 187 7.48 13.32 -9.92
N ASP A 188 7.50 14.05 -11.04
CA ASP A 188 6.62 15.20 -11.27
C ASP A 188 5.14 14.81 -11.19
N TYR A 189 4.79 13.66 -11.79
CA TYR A 189 3.45 13.08 -11.68
C TYR A 189 3.08 12.81 -10.22
N LEU A 190 3.94 12.12 -9.47
CA LEU A 190 3.65 11.72 -8.08
C LEU A 190 3.56 12.93 -7.15
N MET A 191 4.45 13.91 -7.29
CA MET A 191 4.41 15.16 -6.52
C MET A 191 3.11 15.91 -6.78
N ARG A 192 2.69 16.02 -8.05
CA ARG A 192 1.43 16.68 -8.41
C ARG A 192 0.22 15.97 -7.80
N GLU A 193 0.17 14.63 -7.87
CA GLU A 193 -0.93 13.88 -7.26
C GLU A 193 -0.93 14.03 -5.73
N ALA A 194 0.23 13.92 -5.08
CA ALA A 194 0.33 14.12 -3.63
C ALA A 194 -0.20 15.50 -3.21
N MET A 195 0.27 16.57 -3.85
CA MET A 195 -0.20 17.94 -3.57
C MET A 195 -1.70 18.12 -3.86
N ARG A 196 -2.21 17.52 -4.95
CA ARG A 196 -3.65 17.56 -5.28
C ARG A 196 -4.52 16.96 -4.18
N PHE A 197 -4.10 15.84 -3.60
CA PHE A 197 -4.89 15.11 -2.61
C PHE A 197 -4.70 15.56 -1.16
N ILE A 198 -3.68 16.36 -0.87
CA ILE A 198 -3.50 16.99 0.45
C ILE A 198 -4.69 17.90 0.79
N SER A 199 -5.32 18.54 -0.20
CA SER A 199 -6.52 19.37 0.00
C SER A 199 -7.84 18.63 -0.28
N HIS A 200 -7.84 17.30 -0.31
CA HIS A 200 -9.04 16.52 -0.60
C HIS A 200 -10.09 16.62 0.51
N ASP A 201 -11.38 16.55 0.19
CA ASP A 201 -12.47 16.69 1.18
C ASP A 201 -12.45 15.59 2.25
N HIS A 202 -12.02 14.38 1.86
CA HIS A 202 -11.98 13.22 2.75
C HIS A 202 -10.69 13.16 3.58
N PRO A 203 -10.73 13.19 4.93
CA PRO A 203 -9.54 13.31 5.77
C PRO A 203 -8.59 12.12 5.65
N ARG A 204 -9.10 10.91 5.39
CA ARG A 204 -8.24 9.74 5.18
C ARG A 204 -7.45 9.80 3.87
N VAL A 205 -8.02 10.44 2.85
CA VAL A 205 -7.33 10.67 1.58
C VAL A 205 -6.22 11.71 1.80
N ARG A 206 -6.51 12.81 2.52
CA ARG A 206 -5.48 13.80 2.93
C ARG A 206 -4.34 13.13 3.69
N TYR A 207 -4.67 12.28 4.66
CA TYR A 207 -3.71 11.52 5.45
C TYR A 207 -2.76 10.68 4.59
N TYR A 208 -3.28 9.90 3.63
CA TYR A 208 -2.42 9.12 2.73
C TYR A 208 -1.68 9.96 1.69
N ALA A 209 -2.21 11.12 1.32
CA ALA A 209 -1.49 12.08 0.49
C ALA A 209 -0.25 12.63 1.21
N CYS A 210 -0.36 12.92 2.52
CA CYS A 210 0.79 13.29 3.36
C CYS A 210 1.81 12.14 3.48
N ILE A 211 1.36 10.88 3.60
CA ILE A 211 2.25 9.71 3.59
C ILE A 211 3.00 9.59 2.26
N LEU A 212 2.29 9.73 1.13
CA LEU A 212 2.92 9.73 -0.19
C LEU A 212 3.96 10.84 -0.28
N LEU A 213 3.62 12.07 0.10
CA LEU A 213 4.54 13.20 0.05
C LEU A 213 5.79 12.96 0.93
N THR A 214 5.60 12.47 2.17
CA THR A 214 6.71 12.10 3.07
C THR A 214 7.63 11.08 2.40
N SER A 215 7.05 10.04 1.77
CA SER A 215 7.82 9.03 1.07
C SER A 215 8.60 9.61 -0.10
N LEU A 216 8.02 10.54 -0.87
CA LEU A 216 8.71 11.20 -1.98
C LEU A 216 9.89 12.03 -1.50
N ILE A 217 9.70 12.83 -0.44
CA ILE A 217 10.76 13.62 0.18
C ILE A 217 11.91 12.72 0.68
N ALA A 218 11.59 11.59 1.32
CA ALA A 218 12.58 10.70 1.89
C ALA A 218 13.36 9.87 0.85
N ASN A 219 12.79 9.65 -0.35
CA ASN A 219 13.36 8.72 -1.33
C ASN A 219 13.91 9.39 -2.59
N PHE A 220 13.62 10.67 -2.86
CA PHE A 220 14.00 11.33 -4.11
C PHE A 220 14.67 12.69 -3.90
N ASP A 221 15.59 13.02 -4.79
CA ASP A 221 16.20 14.35 -4.84
C ASP A 221 15.22 15.28 -5.56
N LEU A 222 14.39 15.98 -4.78
CA LEU A 222 13.33 16.84 -5.30
C LEU A 222 13.88 18.19 -5.80
N GLN A 223 13.37 18.65 -6.93
CA GLN A 223 13.63 20.01 -7.43
C GLN A 223 13.03 21.08 -6.50
N GLU A 224 13.58 22.28 -6.50
CA GLU A 224 13.14 23.36 -5.60
C GLU A 224 11.66 23.74 -5.77
N ASN A 225 11.11 23.66 -6.98
CA ASN A 225 9.69 23.91 -7.25
C ASN A 225 8.78 22.85 -6.60
N HIS A 226 9.21 21.60 -6.52
CA HIS A 226 8.50 20.54 -5.79
C HIS A 226 8.47 20.84 -4.29
N LEU A 227 9.61 21.27 -3.75
CA LEU A 227 9.75 21.60 -2.33
C LEU A 227 8.91 22.85 -1.96
N GLU A 228 8.93 23.88 -2.80
CA GLU A 228 8.10 25.08 -2.61
C GLU A 228 6.61 24.75 -2.69
N GLY A 229 6.18 24.01 -3.70
CA GLY A 229 4.77 23.60 -3.83
C GLY A 229 4.30 22.69 -2.70
N ALA A 230 5.14 21.76 -2.24
CA ALA A 230 4.85 20.92 -1.09
C ALA A 230 4.68 21.73 0.19
N MET A 231 5.52 22.75 0.40
CA MET A 231 5.43 23.67 1.54
C MET A 231 4.09 24.41 1.52
N GLU A 232 3.73 25.01 0.39
CA GLU A 232 2.49 25.76 0.22
C GLU A 232 1.23 24.87 0.40
N ALA A 233 1.28 23.62 -0.05
CA ALA A 233 0.18 22.67 0.12
C ALA A 233 0.00 22.19 1.57
N LEU A 234 1.10 22.06 2.33
CA LEU A 234 1.07 21.53 3.70
C LEU A 234 0.65 22.56 4.74
N LEU A 235 0.99 23.85 4.57
CA LEU A 235 0.72 24.88 5.57
C LEU A 235 -0.75 24.94 6.03
N PRO A 236 -1.77 24.90 5.14
CA PRO A 236 -3.16 24.91 5.56
C PRO A 236 -3.58 23.66 6.38
N ASN A 237 -2.86 22.56 6.26
CA ASN A 237 -3.16 21.31 6.97
C ASN A 237 -2.55 21.27 8.38
N LEU A 238 -1.81 22.30 8.77
CA LEU A 238 -1.36 22.45 10.15
C LEU A 238 -2.53 22.88 11.05
N GLU A 239 -3.49 23.64 10.54
CA GLU A 239 -4.69 24.06 11.30
C GLU A 239 -5.85 23.05 11.18
N GLU A 240 -5.55 21.82 10.77
CA GLU A 240 -6.56 20.79 10.51
C GLU A 240 -7.18 20.26 11.81
N ASP A 241 -8.51 20.36 11.90
CA ASP A 241 -9.30 19.89 13.04
C ASP A 241 -9.15 18.38 13.30
N GLN A 242 -8.83 17.61 12.25
CA GLN A 242 -8.64 16.17 12.37
C GLN A 242 -7.22 15.81 12.84
N PRO A 243 -7.02 15.33 14.09
CA PRO A 243 -5.68 15.20 14.69
C PRO A 243 -4.76 14.24 13.93
N ARG A 244 -5.30 13.19 13.31
CA ARG A 244 -4.53 12.25 12.49
C ARG A 244 -3.87 12.92 11.29
N VAL A 245 -4.64 13.77 10.60
CA VAL A 245 -4.18 14.47 9.41
C VAL A 245 -3.17 15.54 9.80
N ALA A 246 -3.47 16.33 10.84
CA ALA A 246 -2.56 17.34 11.39
C ALA A 246 -1.20 16.74 11.80
N VAL A 247 -1.19 15.65 12.58
CA VAL A 247 0.06 14.98 13.01
C VAL A 247 0.86 14.49 11.81
N MET A 248 0.21 13.91 10.80
CA MET A 248 0.89 13.46 9.60
C MET A 248 1.42 14.64 8.76
N ALA A 249 0.67 15.73 8.64
CA ALA A 249 1.11 16.95 7.98
C ALA A 249 2.34 17.58 8.67
N ILE A 250 2.34 17.64 10.01
CA ILE A 250 3.48 18.10 10.82
C ILE A 250 4.71 17.21 10.61
N ASN A 251 4.54 15.88 10.63
CA ASN A 251 5.64 14.95 10.35
C ASN A 251 6.21 15.15 8.94
N THR A 252 5.33 15.30 7.95
CA THR A 252 5.71 15.57 6.56
C THR A 252 6.47 16.88 6.45
N LEU A 253 5.98 17.95 7.10
CA LEU A 253 6.60 19.27 7.11
C LEU A 253 7.99 19.24 7.77
N ARG A 254 8.13 18.53 8.89
CA ARG A 254 9.43 18.35 9.56
C ARG A 254 10.46 17.74 8.61
N ASP A 255 10.05 16.75 7.83
CA ASP A 255 10.96 16.08 6.91
C ASP A 255 11.21 16.94 5.65
N LEU A 256 10.20 17.69 5.19
CA LEU A 256 10.35 18.68 4.11
C LEU A 256 11.34 19.79 4.47
N VAL A 257 11.26 20.36 5.67
CA VAL A 257 12.14 21.46 6.12
C VAL A 257 13.61 21.05 6.13
N LYS A 258 13.93 19.76 6.35
CA LYS A 258 15.32 19.27 6.30
C LYS A 258 15.90 19.27 4.89
N GLU A 259 15.05 19.06 3.88
CA GLU A 259 15.43 18.98 2.47
C GLU A 259 15.29 20.35 1.76
N CYS A 260 14.51 21.28 2.33
CA CYS A 260 14.30 22.61 1.76
C CYS A 260 15.54 23.53 1.87
N PRO A 261 15.88 24.27 0.80
CA PRO A 261 16.78 25.40 0.88
C PRO A 261 16.32 26.43 1.92
N GLU A 262 17.26 27.03 2.65
CA GLU A 262 17.00 28.01 3.73
C GLU A 262 16.06 29.13 3.28
N ARG A 263 16.20 29.61 2.03
CA ARG A 263 15.33 30.66 1.46
C ARG A 263 13.84 30.30 1.46
N ILE A 264 13.50 29.03 1.20
CA ILE A 264 12.09 28.56 1.18
C ILE A 264 11.57 28.47 2.61
N VAL A 265 12.39 27.98 3.53
CA VAL A 265 12.04 27.87 4.95
C VAL A 265 11.80 29.26 5.55
N THR A 266 12.71 30.20 5.34
CA THR A 266 12.62 31.57 5.87
C THR A 266 11.40 32.32 5.32
N LYS A 267 11.07 32.14 4.03
CA LYS A 267 9.87 32.74 3.42
C LYS A 267 8.57 32.29 4.11
N ASN A 268 8.55 31.07 4.66
CA ASN A 268 7.37 30.46 5.25
C ASN A 268 7.43 30.36 6.78
N TYR A 269 8.48 30.91 7.42
CA TYR A 269 8.73 30.75 8.85
C TYR A 269 7.58 31.25 9.72
N ASP A 270 7.10 32.47 9.45
CA ASP A 270 6.02 33.08 10.23
C ASP A 270 4.75 32.22 10.18
N ASN A 271 4.40 31.72 8.99
CA ASN A 271 3.23 30.85 8.81
C ASN A 271 3.36 29.52 9.58
N MET A 272 4.56 28.93 9.62
CA MET A 272 4.82 27.71 10.39
C MET A 272 4.72 27.96 11.91
N MET A 273 5.21 29.11 12.38
CA MET A 273 5.19 29.45 13.80
C MET A 273 3.79 29.77 14.30
N THR A 274 3.00 30.53 13.53
CA THR A 274 1.59 30.81 13.87
C THR A 274 0.78 29.52 14.01
N ALA A 275 0.93 28.59 13.07
CA ALA A 275 0.21 27.32 13.14
C ALA A 275 0.62 26.45 14.35
N HIS A 276 1.86 26.57 14.85
CA HIS A 276 2.31 25.84 16.04
C HIS A 276 1.77 26.44 17.35
N GLU A 277 1.63 27.76 17.42
CA GLU A 277 1.09 28.46 18.60
C GLU A 277 -0.38 28.10 18.83
N ASP A 278 -1.18 28.02 17.77
CA ASP A 278 -2.61 27.70 17.84
C ASP A 278 -2.89 26.24 18.27
N GLN A 279 -1.95 25.32 18.05
CA GLN A 279 -2.06 23.91 18.51
C GLN A 279 -1.66 23.69 19.97
N SER A 280 -1.04 24.68 20.63
CA SER A 280 -0.54 24.57 22.02
C SER A 280 -1.56 25.01 23.07
N HIS A 281 -2.81 25.24 22.65
CA HIS A 281 -3.95 25.65 23.48
C HIS A 281 -5.11 24.65 23.39
#